data_AF-A0A8S3G337-F1
#
_entry.id   AF-A0A8S3G337-F1
#
_cell.length_a   1.000
_cell.length_b   1.000
_cell.length_c   1.000
_cell.angle_alpha   90.00
_cell.angle_beta   90.00
_cell.angle_gamma   90.00
#
_symmetry.space_group_name_H-M   'P 1'
#
loop_
_entity.id
_entity.type
_entity.pdbx_description
1 polymer ?
#
loop_
_entity_poly.entity_id
_entity_poly.type
_entity_poly.pdbx_seq_one_letter_code
_entity_poly.pdbx_strand_id
1 'polypeptide(L)'
;SLQTDIQNVNENFIRISADIKEKFQCHKTATVLANDIRRNLSILEDTLGQCSIESQTQYDGDVAQLKIQLEKMMDVEKRLENIADIYSNTATFIKRLKTFNLYELQSIESNLESFHHKWTSLKADILRNENILHQNITSRLPSRQACKEMSVFIDTIKRLLDDDHGAPINNKETLQKL
;
A
#
# COMPACT_ATOMS: atom_id res chain seq x y z
N SER A 1 58.71 5.32 21.11
CA SER A 1 59.73 4.29 20.83
C SER A 1 59.17 3.36 19.77
N LEU A 2 59.99 2.52 19.12
CA LEU A 2 59.52 1.55 18.13
C LEU A 2 58.33 0.70 18.63
N GLN A 3 58.32 0.39 19.92
CA GLN A 3 57.25 -0.38 20.57
C GLN A 3 55.92 0.40 20.62
N THR A 4 55.97 1.71 20.87
CA THR A 4 54.81 2.60 20.77
C THR A 4 54.27 2.65 19.34
N ASP A 5 55.16 2.72 18.34
CA ASP A 5 54.76 2.81 16.94
C ASP A 5 54.09 1.52 16.46
N ILE A 6 54.62 0.35 16.83
CA ILE A 6 54.01 -0.96 16.56
C ILE A 6 52.62 -1.07 17.20
N GLN A 7 52.48 -0.60 18.44
CA GLN A 7 51.20 -0.64 19.14
C GLN A 7 50.16 0.27 18.45
N ASN A 8 50.54 1.48 18.06
CA ASN A 8 49.68 2.40 17.31
C ASN A 8 49.23 1.80 15.96
N VAL A 9 50.12 1.11 15.25
CA VAL A 9 49.77 0.42 13.98
C VAL A 9 48.74 -0.69 14.22
N ASN A 10 48.91 -1.50 15.26
CA ASN A 10 47.95 -2.55 15.61
C ASN A 10 46.58 -1.98 16.00
N GLU A 11 46.53 -0.93 16.82
CA GLU A 11 45.28 -0.28 17.21
C GLU A 11 44.57 0.34 16.00
N ASN A 12 45.33 0.99 15.11
CA ASN A 12 44.79 1.51 13.85
C ASN A 12 44.27 0.38 12.94
N PHE A 13 44.97 -0.74 12.83
CA PHE A 13 44.52 -1.88 12.03
C PHE A 13 43.22 -2.47 12.56
N ILE A 14 43.11 -2.65 13.88
CA ILE A 14 41.89 -3.14 14.54
C ILE A 14 40.72 -2.18 14.27
N ARG A 15 40.93 -0.87 14.45
CA ARG A 15 39.91 0.15 14.19
C ARG A 15 39.45 0.13 12.73
N ILE A 16 40.38 0.18 11.78
CA ILE A 16 40.06 0.15 10.35
C ILE A 16 39.32 -1.14 9.97
N SER A 17 39.71 -2.28 10.53
CA SER A 17 39.02 -3.55 10.28
C SER A 17 37.57 -3.54 10.79
N ALA A 18 37.33 -2.95 11.97
CA ALA A 18 35.99 -2.77 12.51
C ALA A 18 35.14 -1.84 11.63
N ASP A 19 35.70 -0.69 11.23
CA ASP A 19 35.02 0.28 10.36
C ASP A 19 34.64 -0.34 9.00
N ILE A 20 35.53 -1.16 8.42
CA ILE A 20 35.25 -1.87 7.16
C ILE A 20 34.09 -2.86 7.33
N LYS A 21 34.09 -3.65 8.42
CA LYS A 21 33.02 -4.62 8.69
C LYS A 21 31.67 -3.94 8.87
N GLU A 22 31.63 -2.83 9.61
CA GLU A 22 30.41 -2.05 9.82
C GLU A 22 29.88 -1.50 8.49
N LYS A 23 30.73 -0.85 7.70
CA LYS A 23 30.35 -0.31 6.38
C LYS A 23 29.84 -1.42 5.45
N PHE A 24 30.49 -2.57 5.45
CA PHE A 24 30.05 -3.71 4.65
C PHE A 24 28.66 -4.20 5.07
N GLN A 25 28.37 -4.25 6.38
CA GLN A 25 27.05 -4.65 6.85
C GLN A 25 25.94 -3.63 6.57
N CYS A 26 26.25 -2.34 6.70
CA CYS A 26 25.36 -1.27 6.27
C CYS A 26 25.01 -1.43 4.78
N HIS A 27 26.01 -1.67 3.94
CA HIS A 27 25.80 -1.87 2.51
C HIS A 27 24.96 -3.11 2.18
N LYS A 28 25.22 -4.24 2.85
CA LYS A 28 24.43 -5.47 2.69
C LYS A 28 22.95 -5.23 3.05
N THR A 29 22.69 -4.58 4.19
CA THR A 29 21.33 -4.29 4.65
C THR A 29 20.60 -3.36 3.69
N ALA A 30 21.27 -2.29 3.26
CA ALA A 30 20.71 -1.33 2.31
C ALA A 30 20.40 -1.97 0.94
N THR A 31 21.23 -2.91 0.48
CA THR A 31 20.99 -3.66 -0.76
C THR A 31 19.73 -4.52 -0.66
N VAL A 32 19.52 -5.20 0.47
CA VAL A 32 18.30 -6.00 0.69
C VAL A 32 17.06 -5.11 0.66
N LEU A 33 17.09 -3.98 1.38
CA LEU A 33 16.00 -3.01 1.39
C LEU A 33 15.70 -2.46 -0.01
N ALA A 34 16.72 -2.11 -0.80
CA ALA A 34 16.55 -1.62 -2.16
C ALA A 34 15.87 -2.65 -3.07
N ASN A 35 16.21 -3.93 -2.91
CA ASN A 35 15.56 -5.02 -3.66
C ASN A 35 14.11 -5.22 -3.22
N ASP A 36 13.82 -5.15 -1.92
CA ASP A 36 12.45 -5.26 -1.40
C ASP A 36 11.57 -4.10 -1.87
N ILE A 37 12.10 -2.86 -1.89
CA ILE A 37 11.41 -1.70 -2.44
C ILE A 37 11.08 -1.92 -3.91
N ARG A 38 12.05 -2.36 -4.72
CA ARG A 38 11.84 -2.62 -6.16
C ARG A 38 10.76 -3.68 -6.38
N ARG A 39 10.80 -4.78 -5.62
CA ARG A 39 9.80 -5.85 -5.69
C ARG A 39 8.42 -5.30 -5.35
N ASN A 40 8.30 -4.56 -4.25
CA ASN A 40 7.01 -4.05 -3.81
C ASN A 40 6.44 -3.03 -4.80
N LEU A 41 7.28 -2.13 -5.37
CA LEU A 41 6.84 -1.21 -6.42
C LEU A 41 6.28 -1.96 -7.64
N SER A 42 6.92 -3.04 -8.08
CA SER A 42 6.40 -3.87 -9.17
C SER A 42 5.02 -4.45 -8.83
N ILE A 43 4.85 -5.00 -7.63
CA ILE A 43 3.56 -5.56 -7.19
C ILE A 43 2.47 -4.48 -7.16
N LEU A 44 2.81 -3.30 -6.65
CA LEU A 44 1.91 -2.15 -6.60
C LEU A 44 1.47 -1.74 -8.01
N GLU A 45 2.42 -1.53 -8.92
CA GLU A 45 2.16 -1.14 -10.31
C GLU A 45 1.33 -2.18 -11.06
N ASP A 46 1.69 -3.47 -10.96
CA ASP A 46 0.96 -4.57 -11.61
C ASP A 46 -0.48 -4.67 -11.10
N THR A 47 -0.67 -4.59 -9.78
CA THR A 47 -2.00 -4.68 -9.17
C THR A 47 -2.86 -3.50 -9.58
N LEU A 48 -2.30 -2.28 -9.54
CA LEU A 48 -3.03 -1.08 -9.93
C LEU A 48 -3.40 -1.08 -11.42
N GLY A 49 -2.49 -1.55 -12.28
CA GLY A 49 -2.75 -1.72 -13.71
C GLY A 49 -3.90 -2.69 -13.98
N GLN A 50 -3.90 -3.84 -13.30
CA GLN A 50 -4.99 -4.82 -13.40
C GLN A 50 -6.33 -4.24 -12.90
N CYS A 51 -6.34 -3.62 -11.71
CA CYS A 51 -7.54 -3.01 -11.17
C CYS A 51 -8.09 -1.91 -12.09
N SER A 52 -7.23 -1.11 -12.73
CA SER A 52 -7.66 -0.07 -13.67
C SER A 52 -8.28 -0.62 -14.95
N ILE A 53 -7.83 -1.78 -15.44
CA ILE A 53 -8.44 -2.45 -16.60
C ILE A 53 -9.79 -3.04 -16.19
N GLU A 54 -9.84 -3.67 -15.02
CA GLU A 54 -11.04 -4.33 -14.51
C GLU A 54 -12.13 -3.34 -14.07
N SER A 55 -11.79 -2.11 -13.69
CA SER A 55 -12.74 -1.07 -13.28
C SER A 55 -13.56 -0.48 -14.43
N GLN A 56 -13.27 -0.84 -15.69
CA GLN A 56 -14.07 -0.44 -16.83
C GLN A 56 -15.49 -0.99 -16.70
N THR A 57 -16.47 -0.09 -16.68
CA THR A 57 -17.86 -0.39 -16.33
C THR A 57 -18.80 -0.01 -17.47
N GLN A 58 -19.79 -0.86 -17.76
CA GLN A 58 -20.88 -0.59 -18.70
C GLN A 58 -22.21 -0.46 -17.94
N TYR A 59 -22.96 0.61 -18.23
CA TYR A 59 -24.17 0.98 -17.49
C TYR A 59 -25.49 0.62 -18.20
N ASP A 60 -25.42 0.16 -19.44
CA ASP A 60 -26.59 -0.07 -20.31
C ASP A 60 -27.10 -1.52 -20.31
N GLY A 61 -26.58 -2.38 -19.42
CA GLY A 61 -27.00 -3.78 -19.30
C GLY A 61 -28.30 -3.97 -18.53
N ASP A 62 -28.94 -5.14 -18.62
CA ASP A 62 -30.10 -5.47 -17.78
C ASP A 62 -29.73 -5.57 -16.28
N VAL A 63 -30.73 -5.71 -15.39
CA VAL A 63 -30.50 -5.75 -13.93
C VAL A 63 -29.52 -6.87 -13.52
N ALA A 64 -29.54 -8.03 -14.17
CA ALA A 64 -28.63 -9.12 -13.85
C ALA A 64 -27.19 -8.78 -14.28
N GLN A 65 -27.02 -8.21 -15.47
CA GLN A 65 -25.73 -7.74 -15.97
C GLN A 65 -25.15 -6.62 -15.09
N LEU A 66 -25.98 -5.67 -14.64
CA LEU A 66 -25.54 -4.59 -13.74
C LEU A 66 -25.12 -5.13 -12.37
N LYS A 67 -25.80 -6.15 -11.85
CA LYS A 67 -25.39 -6.82 -10.59
C LYS A 67 -24.04 -7.52 -10.73
N ILE A 68 -23.79 -8.21 -11.83
CA ILE A 68 -22.48 -8.82 -12.11
C ILE A 68 -21.38 -7.74 -12.17
N GLN A 69 -21.65 -6.61 -12.82
CA GLN A 69 -20.70 -5.49 -12.86
C GLN A 69 -20.44 -4.90 -11.47
N LEU A 70 -21.47 -4.83 -10.63
CA LEU A 70 -21.34 -4.33 -9.27
C LEU A 70 -20.49 -5.27 -8.40
N GLU A 71 -20.75 -6.57 -8.45
CA GLU A 71 -19.93 -7.58 -7.76
C GLU A 71 -18.45 -7.47 -8.20
N LYS A 72 -18.21 -7.28 -9.49
CA LYS A 72 -16.86 -7.03 -10.01
C LYS A 72 -16.21 -5.77 -9.43
N MET A 73 -16.95 -4.66 -9.30
CA MET A 73 -16.40 -3.43 -8.70
C MET A 73 -16.00 -3.64 -7.25
N MET A 74 -16.85 -4.33 -6.46
CA MET A 74 -16.56 -4.65 -5.06
C MET A 74 -15.33 -5.56 -4.92
N ASP A 75 -15.16 -6.52 -5.83
CA ASP A 75 -13.95 -7.36 -5.86
C ASP A 75 -12.69 -6.54 -6.16
N VAL A 76 -12.76 -5.58 -7.09
CA VAL A 76 -11.66 -4.66 -7.40
C VAL A 76 -11.36 -3.74 -6.21
N GLU A 77 -12.39 -3.22 -5.53
CA GLU A 77 -12.24 -2.40 -4.32
C GLU A 77 -11.45 -3.16 -3.24
N LYS A 78 -11.87 -4.38 -2.92
CA LYS A 78 -11.18 -5.23 -1.94
C LYS A 78 -9.72 -5.50 -2.31
N ARG A 79 -9.40 -5.67 -3.59
CA ARG A 79 -8.02 -5.81 -4.06
C ARG A 79 -7.21 -4.52 -3.85
N LEU A 80 -7.82 -3.35 -4.06
CA LEU A 80 -7.19 -2.06 -3.78
C LEU A 80 -7.01 -1.75 -2.30
N GLU A 81 -7.77 -2.38 -1.41
CA GLU A 81 -7.53 -2.28 0.03
C GLU A 81 -6.28 -3.08 0.43
N ASN A 82 -6.11 -4.29 -0.14
CA ASN A 82 -4.98 -5.16 0.17
C ASN A 82 -3.60 -4.58 -0.22
N ILE A 83 -3.55 -3.61 -1.14
CA ILE A 83 -2.29 -2.96 -1.53
C ILE A 83 -1.88 -1.81 -0.59
N ALA A 84 -2.76 -1.37 0.32
CA ALA A 84 -2.45 -0.31 1.29
C ALA A 84 -1.29 -0.68 2.22
N ASP A 85 -1.27 -1.94 2.68
CA ASP A 85 -0.19 -2.46 3.53
C ASP A 85 1.15 -2.51 2.78
N ILE A 86 1.12 -2.94 1.52
CA ILE A 86 2.32 -2.99 0.67
C ILE A 86 2.85 -1.57 0.43
N TYR A 87 1.98 -0.61 0.17
CA TYR A 87 2.34 0.81 0.03
C TYR A 87 2.99 1.34 1.33
N SER A 88 2.34 1.15 2.48
CA SER A 88 2.84 1.61 3.79
C SER A 88 4.21 1.00 4.14
N ASN A 89 4.37 -0.30 3.90
CA ASN A 89 5.64 -0.99 4.08
C ASN A 89 6.73 -0.45 3.16
N THR A 90 6.40 -0.19 1.90
CA THR A 90 7.35 0.36 0.91
C THR A 90 7.80 1.77 1.29
N ALA A 91 6.86 2.64 1.71
CA ALA A 91 7.19 3.97 2.22
C ALA A 91 8.12 3.90 3.44
N THR A 92 7.87 2.96 4.35
CA THR A 92 8.72 2.73 5.53
C THR A 92 10.11 2.23 5.13
N PHE A 93 10.22 1.35 4.15
CA PHE A 93 11.51 0.86 3.65
C PHE A 93 12.32 1.96 2.99
N ILE A 94 11.68 2.85 2.21
CA ILE A 94 12.35 4.01 1.62
C ILE A 94 12.89 4.94 2.71
N LYS A 95 12.09 5.24 3.76
CA LYS A 95 12.53 6.04 4.91
C LYS A 95 13.74 5.41 5.61
N ARG A 96 13.75 4.09 5.79
CA ARG A 96 14.91 3.36 6.34
C ARG A 96 16.09 3.39 5.39
N LEU A 97 15.88 3.24 4.08
CA LEU A 97 16.96 3.26 3.10
C LEU A 97 17.67 4.62 3.05
N LYS A 98 16.93 5.71 3.26
CA LYS A 98 17.48 7.07 3.39
C LYS A 98 18.53 7.20 4.48
N THR A 99 18.39 6.50 5.60
CA THR A 99 19.33 6.63 6.73
C THR A 99 20.72 6.09 6.39
N PHE A 100 20.86 5.26 5.36
CA PHE A 100 22.15 4.74 4.93
C PHE A 100 22.92 5.73 4.04
N ASN A 101 22.24 6.70 3.40
CA ASN A 101 22.84 7.66 2.47
C ASN A 101 23.70 7.00 1.34
N LEU A 102 23.27 5.81 0.89
CA LEU A 102 23.98 5.00 -0.11
C LEU A 102 23.36 5.06 -1.51
N TYR A 103 22.12 5.55 -1.62
CA TYR A 103 21.33 5.51 -2.86
C TYR A 103 20.66 6.85 -3.12
N GLU A 104 20.55 7.22 -4.39
CA GLU A 104 19.66 8.30 -4.83
C GLU A 104 18.22 7.79 -4.84
N LEU A 105 17.38 8.37 -3.99
CA LEU A 105 16.01 7.89 -3.78
C LEU A 105 14.94 8.76 -4.44
N GLN A 106 15.33 9.88 -5.04
CA GLN A 106 14.39 10.87 -5.58
C GLN A 106 13.44 10.28 -6.63
N SER A 107 13.96 9.44 -7.55
CA SER A 107 13.13 8.76 -8.54
C SER A 107 12.17 7.74 -7.91
N ILE A 108 12.64 6.98 -6.91
CA ILE A 108 11.82 5.99 -6.19
C ILE A 108 10.68 6.68 -5.43
N GLU A 109 10.96 7.81 -4.79
CA GLU A 109 9.96 8.60 -4.08
C GLU A 109 8.94 9.22 -5.02
N SER A 110 9.40 9.77 -6.15
CA SER A 110 8.50 10.30 -7.18
C SER A 110 7.60 9.19 -7.75
N ASN A 111 8.12 7.99 -7.96
CA ASN A 111 7.32 6.85 -8.41
C ASN A 111 6.28 6.43 -7.37
N LEU A 112 6.64 6.38 -6.09
CA LEU A 112 5.71 6.04 -5.02
C LEU A 112 4.61 7.10 -4.85
N GLU A 113 4.97 8.38 -4.99
CA GLU A 113 4.00 9.48 -4.97
C GLU A 113 3.08 9.42 -6.19
N SER A 114 3.61 9.19 -7.39
CA SER A 114 2.82 8.98 -8.61
C SER A 114 1.85 7.80 -8.46
N PHE A 115 2.32 6.71 -7.87
CA PHE A 115 1.49 5.55 -7.55
C PHE A 115 0.35 5.94 -6.60
N HIS A 116 0.64 6.67 -5.51
CA HIS A 116 -0.37 7.08 -4.54
C HIS A 116 -1.49 7.91 -5.18
N HIS A 117 -1.13 8.84 -6.08
CA HIS A 117 -2.12 9.64 -6.82
C HIS A 117 -3.01 8.77 -7.71
N LYS A 118 -2.42 7.86 -8.49
CA LYS A 118 -3.20 6.95 -9.36
C LYS A 118 -4.09 6.00 -8.55
N TRP A 119 -3.58 5.47 -7.44
CA TRP A 119 -4.34 4.61 -6.54
C TRP A 119 -5.54 5.33 -5.94
N THR A 120 -5.34 6.55 -5.43
CA THR A 120 -6.41 7.35 -4.82
C THR A 120 -7.47 7.73 -5.86
N SER A 121 -7.03 8.11 -7.06
CA SER A 121 -7.94 8.38 -8.19
C SER A 121 -8.78 7.16 -8.54
N LEU A 122 -8.14 5.99 -8.69
CA LEU A 122 -8.84 4.77 -9.05
C LEU A 122 -9.84 4.33 -7.97
N LYS A 123 -9.49 4.47 -6.68
CA LYS A 123 -10.41 4.20 -5.57
C LYS A 123 -11.67 5.08 -5.65
N ALA A 124 -11.48 6.38 -5.95
CA ALA A 124 -12.60 7.30 -6.14
C ALA A 124 -13.46 6.93 -7.36
N ASP A 125 -12.84 6.52 -8.47
CA ASP A 125 -13.54 6.08 -9.68
C ASP A 125 -14.36 4.80 -9.44
N ILE A 126 -13.83 3.82 -8.71
CA ILE A 126 -14.55 2.59 -8.36
C ILE A 126 -15.76 2.90 -7.49
N LEU A 127 -15.58 3.69 -6.42
CA LEU A 127 -16.69 4.10 -5.57
C LEU A 127 -17.77 4.85 -6.35
N ARG A 128 -17.37 5.69 -7.31
CA ARG A 128 -18.31 6.36 -8.21
C ARG A 128 -19.06 5.35 -9.09
N ASN A 129 -18.37 4.39 -9.68
CA ASN A 129 -18.97 3.38 -10.55
C ASN A 129 -19.97 2.51 -9.77
N GLU A 130 -19.62 2.09 -8.56
CA GLU A 130 -20.52 1.34 -7.67
C GLU A 130 -21.80 2.12 -7.37
N ASN A 131 -21.67 3.40 -7.02
CA ASN A 131 -22.82 4.25 -6.76
C ASN A 131 -23.74 4.37 -7.98
N ILE A 132 -23.18 4.53 -9.18
CA ILE A 132 -23.96 4.59 -10.43
C ILE A 132 -24.63 3.24 -10.72
N LEU A 133 -23.91 2.12 -10.54
CA LEU A 133 -24.47 0.78 -10.72
C LEU A 133 -25.62 0.51 -9.76
N HIS A 134 -25.47 0.86 -8.47
CA HIS A 134 -26.52 0.76 -7.47
C HIS A 134 -27.76 1.57 -7.84
N GLN A 135 -27.59 2.81 -8.31
CA GLN A 135 -28.71 3.65 -8.77
C GLN A 135 -29.42 3.05 -9.98
N ASN A 136 -28.66 2.54 -10.97
CA ASN A 136 -29.22 1.90 -12.17
C ASN A 136 -29.95 0.60 -11.86
N ILE A 137 -29.43 -0.23 -10.94
CA ILE A 137 -30.12 -1.43 -10.47
C ILE A 137 -31.42 -1.04 -9.77
N THR A 138 -31.34 -0.12 -8.81
CA THR A 138 -32.48 0.27 -7.98
C THR A 138 -33.61 0.90 -8.79
N SER A 139 -33.30 1.77 -9.75
CA SER A 139 -34.30 2.44 -10.60
C SER A 139 -35.06 1.48 -11.52
N ARG A 140 -34.49 0.30 -11.81
CA ARG A 140 -35.07 -0.72 -12.70
C ARG A 140 -35.78 -1.83 -11.94
N LEU A 141 -35.71 -1.84 -10.61
CA LEU A 141 -36.39 -2.80 -9.76
C LEU A 141 -37.80 -2.31 -9.39
N PRO A 142 -38.78 -3.23 -9.25
CA PRO A 142 -40.05 -2.90 -8.62
C PRO A 142 -39.83 -2.32 -7.23
N SER A 143 -40.61 -1.31 -6.83
CA SER A 143 -40.33 -0.45 -5.65
C SER A 143 -40.04 -1.23 -4.36
N ARG A 144 -40.71 -2.36 -4.13
CA ARG A 144 -40.48 -3.21 -2.95
C ARG A 144 -39.14 -3.94 -2.96
N GLN A 145 -38.63 -4.28 -4.14
CA GLN A 145 -37.32 -4.91 -4.33
C GLN A 145 -36.21 -3.85 -4.30
N ALA A 146 -36.46 -2.68 -4.88
CA ALA A 146 -35.57 -1.51 -4.81
C ALA A 146 -35.28 -1.09 -3.35
N CYS A 147 -36.32 -1.01 -2.50
CA CYS A 147 -36.14 -0.69 -1.07
C CYS A 147 -35.29 -1.74 -0.33
N LYS A 148 -35.43 -3.02 -0.64
CA LYS A 148 -34.61 -4.08 -0.02
C LYS A 148 -33.13 -3.96 -0.40
N GLU A 149 -32.85 -3.76 -1.68
CA GLU A 149 -31.47 -3.60 -2.18
C GLU A 149 -30.82 -2.34 -1.62
N MET A 150 -31.56 -1.22 -1.55
CA MET A 150 -31.07 0.00 -0.89
C MET A 150 -30.77 -0.21 0.59
N SER A 151 -31.60 -0.94 1.33
CA SER A 151 -31.31 -1.25 2.74
C SER A 151 -30.02 -2.06 2.89
N VAL A 152 -29.81 -3.09 2.07
CA VAL A 152 -28.57 -3.88 2.09
C VAL A 152 -27.36 -3.01 1.76
N PHE A 153 -27.46 -2.14 0.75
CA PHE A 153 -26.37 -1.23 0.39
C PHE A 153 -26.05 -0.23 1.49
N ILE A 154 -27.07 0.38 2.11
CA ILE A 154 -26.90 1.29 3.25
C ILE A 154 -26.23 0.56 4.43
N ASP A 155 -26.60 -0.68 4.71
CA ASP A 155 -25.99 -1.47 5.78
C ASP A 155 -24.56 -1.90 5.46
N THR A 156 -24.18 -2.02 4.19
CA THR A 156 -22.79 -2.18 3.76
C THR A 156 -21.99 -0.90 3.94
N ILE A 157 -22.52 0.26 3.50
CA ILE A 157 -21.88 1.57 3.73
C ILE A 157 -21.69 1.85 5.22
N LYS A 158 -22.71 1.56 6.06
CA LYS A 158 -22.60 1.75 7.51
C LYS A 158 -21.49 0.91 8.12
N ARG A 159 -21.36 -0.36 7.71
CA ARG A 159 -20.26 -1.21 8.17
C ARG A 159 -18.90 -0.66 7.75
N LEU A 160 -18.76 -0.19 6.51
CA LEU A 160 -17.52 0.43 6.04
C LEU A 160 -17.18 1.71 6.82
N LEU A 161 -18.18 2.54 7.14
CA LEU A 161 -18.00 3.75 7.96
C LEU A 161 -17.74 3.44 9.45
N ASP A 162 -18.35 2.38 9.98
CA ASP A 162 -18.12 1.91 11.35
C ASP A 162 -16.74 1.25 11.50
N ASP A 163 -16.23 0.59 10.46
CA ASP A 163 -14.86 0.06 10.41
C ASP A 163 -13.81 1.19 10.35
N ASP A 164 -14.10 2.31 9.67
CA ASP A 164 -13.28 3.54 9.70
C ASP A 164 -13.30 4.27 11.07
N HIS A 165 -14.31 4.01 11.91
CA HIS A 165 -14.39 4.49 13.29
C HIS A 165 -14.04 3.42 14.34
N GLY A 166 -13.71 2.19 13.89
CA GLY A 166 -13.62 0.98 14.70
C GLY A 166 -12.21 0.51 15.04
N ALA A 167 -11.16 1.24 14.65
CA ALA A 167 -9.83 1.03 15.22
C ALA A 167 -9.71 1.82 16.54
N PRO A 168 -9.88 1.22 17.73
CA PRO A 168 -9.26 1.81 18.89
C PRO A 168 -7.75 1.85 18.61
N ILE A 169 -7.18 3.05 18.65
CA ILE A 169 -5.73 3.22 18.82
C ILE A 169 -5.40 2.63 20.21
N ASN A 170 -5.27 1.31 20.30
CA ASN A 170 -4.86 0.63 21.52
C ASN A 170 -3.36 0.36 21.45
N ASN A 171 -2.58 1.44 21.36
CA ASN A 171 -1.15 1.43 21.64
C ASN A 171 -0.88 1.45 23.14
N LYS A 172 -1.46 0.49 23.89
CA LYS A 172 -1.20 0.36 25.34
C LYS A 172 -0.53 -0.94 25.77
N GLU A 173 -0.29 -1.91 24.90
CA GLU A 173 0.48 -3.11 25.28
C GLU A 173 1.94 -3.13 24.79
N THR A 174 2.35 -2.21 23.90
CA THR A 174 3.75 -2.14 23.43
C THR A 174 4.65 -1.20 24.24
N LEU A 175 4.14 -0.54 25.30
CA LEU A 175 4.90 0.39 26.15
C LEU A 175 5.18 -0.10 27.58
N GLN A 176 5.03 -1.41 27.85
CA GLN A 176 5.44 -2.01 29.15
C GLN A 176 6.44 -3.17 29.02
N LYS A 177 7.06 -3.36 27.85
CA LYS A 177 8.19 -4.31 27.67
C LYS A 177 9.35 -3.74 26.84
N LEU A 178 9.65 -2.47 27.04
CA LEU A 178 10.98 -1.86 26.87
C LEU A 178 11.27 -1.04 28.13
#